data_AF-A0A9D4P7D9-F1
#
_entry.id   AF-A0A9D4P7D9-F1
#
_cell.length_a   1.000
_cell.length_b   1.000
_cell.length_c   1.000
_cell.angle_alpha   90.00
_cell.angle_beta   90.00
_cell.angle_gamma   90.00
#
_symmetry.space_group_name_H-M   'P 1'
#
loop_
_entity.id
_entity.type
_entity.pdbx_description
1 polymer ?
#
loop_
_entity_poly.entity_id
_entity_poly.type
_entity_poly.pdbx_seq_one_letter_code
_entity_poly.pdbx_strand_id
1 'polypeptide(L)'
;MLFQFRHFIYHAMKHIVEQHGTTRFRLLHNTEVILYLYWLIRVLFISLIYLDFEQFPLYKYDYVSLYFWNHRNILNKFFLIILILLILVGLHGFQVLYDCIVYNTDQYYKSRDTDENIAKKLSKRYENYQQQFARNHRLLSKIIPRFLVNHLFRIRVWIDSWLQLDRVDRNLFENQNKMRLFPNANIKSRTYVLLFVLIIDCFNFIEHIIVAISVLIGMFFIVPELATTDIVRNSLIMKFCLFIELILFLVNVLQMFQCAMLLSCSVSAPYQVFHNTLKHLNQKFYAISENSRNGKPIGANELMELRFIYRQHNILCYYEIFTDKDAWSQALYYYALVSIPINVTLMCILIVEDLPLQARFLFLAVTAVHGLTGLIPFMTLADVSSACHKIKDYIPAMQIQLNCLIHLRMKLKYDDLYERLMFGKKIAFTFGYLGDLTYRGLFEAFLGYIAAFFLIMGFYMREHST
;
A
#
# COMPACT_ATOMS: atom_id res chain seq x y z
N MET A 1 -9.05 17.06 -3.13
CA MET A 1 -8.10 16.24 -2.34
C MET A 1 -6.68 16.76 -2.40
N LEU A 2 -6.23 17.29 -3.56
CA LEU A 2 -4.87 17.75 -3.87
C LEU A 2 -4.16 18.75 -2.93
N PHE A 3 -4.78 19.27 -1.85
CA PHE A 3 -4.12 20.25 -0.96
C PHE A 3 -4.02 19.80 0.51
N GLN A 4 -4.55 18.63 0.86
CA GLN A 4 -4.55 18.13 2.25
C GLN A 4 -3.43 17.12 2.50
N PHE A 5 -2.19 17.48 2.17
CA PHE A 5 -1.07 16.55 2.15
C PHE A 5 -0.62 16.02 3.53
N ARG A 6 -0.84 16.78 4.61
CA ARG A 6 -0.39 16.40 5.97
C ARG A 6 -1.13 15.23 6.59
N HIS A 7 -2.36 14.96 6.13
CA HIS A 7 -3.21 13.87 6.59
C HIS A 7 -3.92 13.23 5.40
N PHE A 8 -3.14 13.00 4.33
CA PHE A 8 -3.66 12.66 3.02
C PHE A 8 -4.52 11.41 3.06
N ILE A 9 -4.04 10.32 3.68
CA ILE A 9 -4.75 9.04 3.66
C ILE A 9 -6.05 9.14 4.46
N TYR A 10 -5.98 9.71 5.66
CA TYR A 10 -7.15 9.92 6.50
C TYR A 10 -8.21 10.77 5.79
N HIS A 11 -7.83 11.93 5.26
CA HIS A 11 -8.78 12.84 4.61
C HIS A 11 -9.28 12.31 3.28
N ALA A 12 -8.44 11.68 2.46
CA ALA A 12 -8.86 11.10 1.19
C ALA A 12 -9.90 10.01 1.44
N MET A 13 -9.63 9.07 2.36
CA MET A 13 -10.55 7.99 2.70
C MET A 13 -11.87 8.52 3.28
N LYS A 14 -11.78 9.47 4.21
CA LYS A 14 -12.95 10.09 4.84
C LYS A 14 -13.79 10.84 3.82
N HIS A 15 -13.16 11.62 2.95
CA HIS A 15 -13.83 12.35 1.88
C HIS A 15 -14.49 11.40 0.89
N ILE A 16 -13.80 10.36 0.40
CA ILE A 16 -14.35 9.39 -0.55
C ILE A 16 -15.63 8.75 0.00
N VAL A 17 -15.63 8.30 1.26
CA VAL A 17 -16.75 7.57 1.83
C VAL A 17 -17.86 8.50 2.33
N GLU A 18 -17.56 9.54 3.09
CA GLU A 18 -18.58 10.41 3.69
C GLU A 18 -19.21 11.39 2.68
N GLN A 19 -18.46 11.79 1.64
CA GLN A 19 -18.97 12.73 0.64
C GLN A 19 -19.54 12.05 -0.60
N HIS A 20 -19.52 10.71 -0.69
CA HIS A 20 -19.87 9.95 -1.90
C HIS A 20 -21.24 10.30 -2.51
N GLY A 21 -22.19 10.84 -1.72
CA GLY A 21 -23.52 11.25 -2.18
C GLY A 21 -23.70 12.75 -2.46
N THR A 22 -22.74 13.62 -2.10
CA THR A 22 -22.96 15.08 -2.17
C THR A 22 -22.85 15.62 -3.60
N THR A 23 -23.59 16.69 -3.89
CA THR A 23 -23.54 17.37 -5.21
C THR A 23 -22.14 17.86 -5.52
N ARG A 24 -21.41 18.34 -4.51
CA ARG A 24 -20.02 18.80 -4.65
C ARG A 24 -19.09 17.65 -5.06
N PHE A 25 -19.21 16.48 -4.43
CA PHE A 25 -18.43 15.31 -4.80
C PHE A 25 -18.72 14.88 -6.24
N ARG A 26 -20.01 14.83 -6.63
CA ARG A 26 -20.41 14.49 -8.00
C ARG A 26 -19.85 15.46 -9.03
N LEU A 27 -19.87 16.78 -8.77
CA LEU A 27 -19.29 17.77 -9.68
C LEU A 27 -17.78 17.59 -9.85
N LEU A 28 -17.05 17.40 -8.74
CA LEU A 28 -15.61 17.15 -8.77
C LEU A 28 -15.29 15.86 -9.53
N HIS A 29 -15.98 14.78 -9.22
CA HIS A 29 -15.81 13.50 -9.89
C HIS A 29 -16.11 13.59 -11.39
N ASN A 30 -17.20 14.27 -11.79
CA ASN A 30 -17.50 14.49 -13.20
C ASN A 30 -16.41 15.31 -13.90
N THR A 31 -15.82 16.29 -13.21
CA THR A 31 -14.70 17.08 -13.75
C THR A 31 -13.47 16.20 -13.95
N GLU A 32 -13.14 15.35 -12.98
CA GLU A 32 -12.06 14.37 -13.09
C GLU A 32 -12.30 13.39 -14.26
N VAL A 33 -13.53 12.91 -14.45
CA VAL A 33 -13.92 12.06 -15.57
C VAL A 33 -13.75 12.78 -16.91
N ILE A 34 -14.14 14.05 -17.02
CA ILE A 34 -13.95 14.83 -18.26
C ILE A 34 -12.47 15.02 -18.57
N LEU A 35 -11.66 15.36 -17.56
CA LEU A 35 -10.20 15.51 -17.72
C LEU A 35 -9.55 14.18 -18.13
N TYR A 36 -10.01 13.08 -17.55
CA TYR A 36 -9.59 11.74 -17.90
C TYR A 36 -9.94 11.38 -19.35
N LEU A 37 -11.18 11.64 -19.78
CA LEU A 37 -11.61 11.39 -21.16
C LEU A 37 -10.81 12.22 -22.17
N TYR A 38 -10.51 13.47 -21.83
CA TYR A 38 -9.64 14.32 -22.64
C TYR A 38 -8.25 13.70 -22.83
N TRP A 39 -7.62 13.21 -21.76
CA TRP A 39 -6.34 12.53 -21.85
C TRP A 39 -6.43 11.22 -22.63
N LEU A 40 -7.46 10.41 -22.40
CA LEU A 40 -7.70 9.18 -23.16
C LEU A 40 -7.76 9.46 -24.67
N ILE A 41 -8.48 10.51 -25.10
CA ILE A 41 -8.52 10.90 -26.51
C ILE A 41 -7.13 11.25 -27.04
N ARG A 42 -6.32 12.01 -26.28
CA ARG A 42 -4.93 12.32 -26.66
C ARG A 42 -4.09 11.06 -26.83
N VAL A 43 -4.21 10.11 -25.90
CA VAL A 43 -3.51 8.82 -25.99
C VAL A 43 -3.95 8.03 -27.22
N LEU A 44 -5.25 8.01 -27.52
CA LEU A 44 -5.77 7.37 -28.72
C LEU A 44 -5.24 8.02 -30.01
N PHE A 45 -5.07 9.34 -30.05
CA PHE A 45 -4.46 10.02 -31.20
C PHE A 45 -3.01 9.58 -31.41
N ILE A 46 -2.22 9.56 -30.35
CA ILE A 46 -0.86 9.02 -30.41
C ILE A 46 -0.91 7.57 -30.89
N SER A 47 -1.86 6.77 -30.39
CA SER A 47 -2.03 5.35 -30.74
C SER A 47 -2.22 5.16 -32.24
N LEU A 48 -3.12 5.95 -32.82
CA LEU A 48 -3.42 5.90 -34.25
C LEU A 48 -2.20 6.24 -35.11
N ILE A 49 -1.38 7.21 -34.69
CA ILE A 49 -0.14 7.57 -35.39
C ILE A 49 0.85 6.41 -35.40
N TYR A 50 1.02 5.69 -34.29
CA TYR A 50 1.93 4.54 -34.22
C TYR A 50 1.43 3.32 -34.98
N LEU A 51 0.11 3.20 -35.18
CA LEU A 51 -0.50 2.13 -35.94
C LEU A 51 -0.42 2.40 -37.45
N ASP A 52 -0.77 3.61 -37.88
CA ASP A 52 -0.76 4.01 -39.29
C ASP A 52 -0.62 5.54 -39.43
N PHE A 53 0.64 6.01 -39.52
CA PHE A 53 0.94 7.43 -39.66
C PHE A 53 0.59 7.99 -41.05
N GLU A 54 0.47 7.13 -42.08
CA GLU A 54 0.12 7.55 -43.43
C GLU A 54 -1.35 7.90 -43.50
N GLN A 55 -2.21 7.07 -42.90
CA GLN A 55 -3.64 7.31 -42.82
C GLN A 55 -3.99 8.41 -41.80
N PHE A 56 -3.27 8.47 -40.67
CA PHE A 56 -3.54 9.40 -39.57
C PHE A 56 -2.35 10.31 -39.25
N PRO A 57 -2.04 11.32 -40.07
CA PRO A 57 -0.92 12.24 -39.86
C PRO A 57 -1.21 13.31 -38.79
N LEU A 58 -1.74 12.88 -37.63
CA LEU A 58 -2.16 13.76 -36.53
C LEU A 58 -0.98 14.57 -35.94
N TYR A 59 0.26 14.10 -36.11
CA TYR A 59 1.49 14.83 -35.76
C TYR A 59 1.61 16.19 -36.47
N LYS A 60 0.89 16.42 -37.58
CA LYS A 60 0.86 17.73 -38.27
C LYS A 60 0.00 18.77 -37.56
N TYR A 61 -0.96 18.33 -36.74
CA TYR A 61 -2.00 19.17 -36.15
C TYR A 61 -1.89 19.27 -34.62
N ASP A 62 -1.21 18.31 -33.99
CA ASP A 62 -1.07 18.23 -32.55
C ASP A 62 0.41 18.18 -32.13
N TYR A 63 0.83 19.13 -31.29
CA TYR A 63 2.23 19.23 -30.87
C TYR A 63 2.66 18.09 -29.93
N VAL A 64 1.74 17.50 -29.16
CA VAL A 64 2.05 16.33 -28.33
C VAL A 64 2.31 15.13 -29.24
N SER A 65 1.40 14.87 -30.18
CA SER A 65 1.57 13.87 -31.22
C SER A 65 2.87 14.05 -32.01
N LEU A 66 3.23 15.30 -32.36
CA LEU A 66 4.50 15.62 -33.02
C LEU A 66 5.71 15.26 -32.17
N TYR A 67 5.69 15.59 -30.88
CA TYR A 67 6.76 15.26 -29.96
C TYR A 67 6.97 13.74 -29.86
N PHE A 68 5.90 12.97 -29.69
CA PHE A 68 5.95 11.51 -29.66
C PHE A 68 6.45 10.94 -30.99
N TRP A 69 6.00 11.48 -32.12
CA TRP A 69 6.48 11.08 -33.44
C TRP A 69 7.99 11.29 -33.63
N ASN A 70 8.51 12.44 -33.17
CA ASN A 70 9.94 12.75 -33.23
C ASN A 70 10.78 11.80 -32.35
N HIS A 71 10.20 11.35 -31.23
CA HIS A 71 10.85 10.45 -30.27
C HIS A 71 10.38 8.99 -30.39
N ARG A 72 9.80 8.60 -31.53
CA ARG A 72 9.14 7.29 -31.69
C ARG A 72 10.04 6.09 -31.47
N ASN A 73 11.34 6.26 -31.71
CA ASN A 73 12.34 5.21 -31.47
C ASN A 73 12.48 4.90 -29.96
N ILE A 74 12.31 5.90 -29.10
CA ILE A 74 12.38 5.76 -27.63
C ILE A 74 11.00 5.45 -27.05
N LEU A 75 9.96 6.13 -27.54
CA LEU A 75 8.58 6.02 -27.07
C LEU A 75 7.80 5.00 -27.90
N ASN A 76 8.21 3.74 -27.88
CA ASN A 76 7.61 2.70 -28.73
C ASN A 76 6.13 2.38 -28.34
N LYS A 77 5.42 1.62 -29.18
CA LYS A 77 4.04 1.11 -29.03
C LYS A 77 3.74 0.53 -27.64
N PHE A 78 4.74 -0.03 -26.95
CA PHE A 78 4.57 -0.54 -25.58
C PHE A 78 4.32 0.56 -24.54
N PHE A 79 4.94 1.74 -24.69
CA PHE A 79 4.66 2.90 -23.82
C PHE A 79 3.20 3.35 -23.93
N LEU A 80 2.63 3.21 -25.13
CA LEU A 80 1.26 3.55 -25.43
C LEU A 80 0.27 2.50 -24.88
N ILE A 81 0.59 1.21 -24.97
CA ILE A 81 -0.18 0.14 -24.31
C ILE A 81 -0.20 0.36 -22.79
N ILE A 82 0.92 0.74 -22.20
CA ILE A 82 1.03 1.10 -20.78
C ILE A 82 0.12 2.28 -20.43
N LEU A 83 0.12 3.31 -21.27
CA LEU A 83 -0.69 4.52 -21.07
C LEU A 83 -2.19 4.20 -21.13
N ILE A 84 -2.61 3.34 -22.06
CA ILE A 84 -3.98 2.83 -22.16
C ILE A 84 -4.35 1.97 -20.94
N LEU A 85 -3.45 1.09 -20.51
CA LEU A 85 -3.66 0.23 -19.34
C LEU A 85 -3.78 1.03 -18.04
N LEU A 86 -2.97 2.06 -17.85
CA LEU A 86 -3.05 2.98 -16.71
C LEU A 86 -4.36 3.74 -16.66
N ILE A 87 -4.88 4.11 -17.83
CA ILE A 87 -6.17 4.78 -17.99
C ILE A 87 -7.30 3.81 -17.58
N LEU A 88 -7.25 2.53 -17.92
CA LEU A 88 -8.35 1.58 -17.67
C LEU A 88 -8.50 1.11 -16.19
N VAL A 89 -7.61 1.48 -15.27
CA VAL A 89 -7.70 1.04 -13.86
C VAL A 89 -8.66 1.94 -13.07
N GLY A 90 -9.91 1.50 -12.92
CA GLY A 90 -10.86 2.03 -11.94
C GLY A 90 -10.84 1.23 -10.63
N LEU A 91 -10.91 1.91 -9.47
CA LEU A 91 -10.98 1.27 -8.15
C LEU A 91 -12.43 1.19 -7.64
N HIS A 92 -12.76 0.09 -6.96
CA HIS A 92 -14.00 -0.14 -6.22
C HIS A 92 -13.70 -0.73 -4.83
N GLY A 93 -14.53 -0.39 -3.83
CA GLY A 93 -14.58 -1.01 -2.50
C GLY A 93 -13.67 -0.37 -1.42
N PHE A 94 -14.24 0.43 -0.51
CA PHE A 94 -13.50 1.20 0.52
C PHE A 94 -13.90 0.91 1.98
N GLN A 95 -14.84 0.01 2.26
CA GLN A 95 -15.46 -0.07 3.60
C GLN A 95 -14.52 -0.57 4.71
N VAL A 96 -13.80 -1.68 4.49
CA VAL A 96 -12.87 -2.21 5.52
C VAL A 96 -11.71 -1.26 5.79
N LEU A 97 -11.29 -0.58 4.75
CA LEU A 97 -10.24 0.40 4.78
C LEU A 97 -10.66 1.66 5.55
N TYR A 98 -11.88 2.13 5.34
CA TYR A 98 -12.49 3.19 6.11
C TYR A 98 -12.53 2.85 7.61
N ASP A 99 -12.93 1.62 7.96
CA ASP A 99 -12.99 1.18 9.36
C ASP A 99 -11.58 1.04 9.99
N CYS A 100 -10.57 0.61 9.22
CA CYS A 100 -9.19 0.51 9.69
C CYS A 100 -8.52 1.89 9.88
N ILE A 101 -8.74 2.81 8.96
CA ILE A 101 -8.03 4.09 8.90
C ILE A 101 -8.85 5.19 9.54
N VAL A 102 -10.00 5.53 8.95
CA VAL A 102 -10.80 6.69 9.35
C VAL A 102 -11.42 6.47 10.71
N TYR A 103 -12.16 5.37 10.87
CA TYR A 103 -12.87 5.10 12.12
C TYR A 103 -11.90 4.93 13.30
N ASN A 104 -10.82 4.15 13.14
CA ASN A 104 -9.82 3.97 14.21
C ASN A 104 -9.12 5.30 14.59
N THR A 105 -8.84 6.17 13.60
CA THR A 105 -8.26 7.49 13.85
C THR A 105 -9.24 8.42 14.55
N ASP A 106 -10.52 8.40 14.18
CA ASP A 106 -11.57 9.18 14.87
C ASP A 106 -11.74 8.70 16.32
N GLN A 107 -11.68 7.39 16.57
CA GLN A 107 -11.70 6.84 17.93
C GLN A 107 -10.47 7.25 18.74
N TYR A 108 -9.29 7.32 18.12
CA TYR A 108 -8.09 7.84 18.77
C TYR A 108 -8.27 9.30 19.20
N TYR A 109 -8.78 10.15 18.32
CA TYR A 109 -9.01 11.56 18.65
C TYR A 109 -10.02 11.74 19.77
N LYS A 110 -11.08 10.92 19.82
CA LYS A 110 -12.06 10.91 20.90
C LYS A 110 -11.48 10.45 22.25
N SER A 111 -10.36 9.73 22.25
CA SER A 111 -9.69 9.23 23.45
C SER A 111 -8.45 10.03 23.84
N ARG A 112 -8.18 11.17 23.19
CA ARG A 112 -7.00 11.98 23.48
C ARG A 112 -7.03 12.48 24.92
N ASP A 113 -5.93 12.28 25.63
CA ASP A 113 -5.75 12.76 27.00
C ASP A 113 -5.52 14.29 27.00
N THR A 114 -5.61 14.92 28.17
CA THR A 114 -5.36 16.37 28.30
C THR A 114 -3.90 16.68 28.00
N ASP A 115 -3.63 17.83 27.36
CA ASP A 115 -2.26 18.20 26.98
C ASP A 115 -1.32 18.29 28.20
N GLU A 116 -1.84 18.63 29.38
CA GLU A 116 -1.10 18.64 30.65
C GLU A 116 -0.67 17.21 31.06
N ASN A 117 -1.57 16.24 30.99
CA ASN A 117 -1.25 14.84 31.30
C ASN A 117 -0.25 14.26 30.30
N ILE A 118 -0.40 14.61 29.02
CA ILE A 118 0.53 14.22 27.96
C ILE A 118 1.92 14.80 28.26
N ALA A 119 2.01 16.10 28.56
CA ALA A 119 3.28 16.76 28.89
C ALA A 119 3.96 16.10 30.10
N LYS A 120 3.20 15.79 31.16
CA LYS A 120 3.71 15.09 32.35
C LYS A 120 4.27 13.70 32.00
N LYS A 121 3.54 12.90 31.21
CA LYS A 121 4.01 11.57 30.78
C LYS A 121 5.28 11.66 29.93
N LEU A 122 5.33 12.61 29.00
CA LEU A 122 6.50 12.83 28.14
C LEU A 122 7.73 13.28 28.94
N SER A 123 7.58 14.22 29.89
CA SER A 123 8.67 14.67 30.75
C SER A 123 9.23 13.52 31.59
N LYS A 124 8.35 12.76 32.25
CA LYS A 124 8.74 11.60 33.05
C LYS A 124 9.52 10.56 32.23
N ARG A 125 9.09 10.29 30.99
CA ARG A 125 9.79 9.35 30.10
C ARG A 125 11.16 9.90 29.68
N TYR A 126 11.23 11.18 29.36
CA TYR A 126 12.49 11.84 29.00
C TYR A 126 13.52 11.76 30.13
N GLU A 127 13.09 12.09 31.35
CA GLU A 127 13.92 11.97 32.57
C GLU A 127 14.36 10.53 32.81
N ASN A 128 13.47 9.55 32.64
CA ASN A 128 13.80 8.13 32.76
C ASN A 128 14.89 7.70 31.76
N TYR A 129 14.82 8.14 30.50
CA TYR A 129 15.87 7.82 29.52
C TYR A 129 17.20 8.49 29.82
N GLN A 130 17.19 9.74 30.29
CA GLN A 130 18.41 10.40 30.74
C GLN A 130 19.05 9.63 31.91
N GLN A 131 18.26 9.24 32.91
CA GLN A 131 18.75 8.48 34.06
C GLN A 131 19.26 7.09 33.67
N GLN A 132 18.54 6.36 32.82
CA GLN A 132 18.98 5.03 32.34
C GLN A 132 20.26 5.11 31.53
N PHE A 133 20.40 6.11 30.65
CA PHE A 133 21.62 6.26 29.86
C PHE A 133 22.83 6.64 30.73
N ALA A 134 22.64 7.54 31.69
CA ALA A 134 23.70 7.91 32.64
C ALA A 134 24.15 6.71 33.50
N ARG A 135 23.22 5.81 33.85
CA ARG A 135 23.51 4.58 34.61
C ARG A 135 24.21 3.53 33.75
N ASN A 136 23.69 3.23 32.57
CA ASN A 136 24.13 2.10 31.74
C ASN A 136 25.36 2.43 30.87
N HIS A 137 25.59 3.70 30.55
CA HIS A 137 26.60 4.14 29.59
C HIS A 137 27.44 5.31 30.10
N ARG A 138 28.01 5.14 31.31
CA ARG A 138 28.75 6.19 32.05
C ARG A 138 29.94 6.80 31.29
N LEU A 139 30.58 6.03 30.41
CA LEU A 139 31.68 6.51 29.56
C LEU A 139 31.14 7.28 28.33
N LEU A 140 30.15 6.73 27.62
CA LEU A 140 29.54 7.39 26.46
C LEU A 140 28.83 8.69 26.83
N SER A 141 28.24 8.78 28.03
CA SER A 141 27.63 10.01 28.53
C SER A 141 28.61 11.16 28.77
N LYS A 142 29.92 10.87 28.85
CA LYS A 142 30.98 11.89 28.97
C LYS A 142 31.56 12.29 27.60
N ILE A 143 31.53 11.38 26.63
CA ILE A 143 32.17 11.55 25.31
C ILE A 143 31.19 12.18 24.31
N ILE A 144 29.94 11.73 24.28
CA ILE A 144 28.97 12.19 23.27
C ILE A 144 28.47 13.59 23.66
N PRO A 145 28.48 14.57 22.73
CA PRO A 145 27.93 15.89 22.97
C PRO A 145 26.49 15.83 23.49
N ARG A 146 26.21 16.58 24.58
CA ARG A 146 24.89 16.59 25.23
C ARG A 146 23.73 16.94 24.28
N PHE A 147 23.97 17.77 23.28
CA PHE A 147 22.93 18.15 22.31
C PHE A 147 22.48 16.95 21.46
N LEU A 148 23.39 16.08 21.00
CA LEU A 148 23.06 14.87 20.23
C LEU A 148 22.26 13.89 21.08
N VAL A 149 22.72 13.63 22.31
CA VAL A 149 22.04 12.73 23.26
C VAL A 149 20.63 13.22 23.57
N ASN A 150 20.47 14.51 23.85
CA ASN A 150 19.16 15.11 24.11
C ASN A 150 18.24 15.03 22.89
N HIS A 151 18.77 15.24 21.68
CA HIS A 151 17.97 15.14 20.46
C HIS A 151 17.51 13.69 20.20
N LEU A 152 18.41 12.71 20.38
CA LEU A 152 18.08 11.29 20.30
C LEU A 152 17.03 10.88 21.33
N PHE A 153 17.11 11.38 22.57
CA PHE A 153 16.09 11.13 23.58
C PHE A 153 14.76 11.78 23.23
N ARG A 154 14.74 12.99 22.67
CA ARG A 154 13.48 13.60 22.19
C ARG A 154 12.83 12.77 21.10
N ILE A 155 13.61 12.29 20.12
CA ILE A 155 13.12 11.39 19.06
C ILE A 155 12.59 10.10 19.68
N ARG A 156 13.35 9.48 20.59
CA ARG A 156 12.95 8.23 21.26
C ARG A 156 11.67 8.42 22.09
N VAL A 157 11.59 9.48 22.89
CA VAL A 157 10.38 9.83 23.65
C VAL A 157 9.21 10.05 22.73
N TRP A 158 9.40 10.72 21.60
CA TRP A 158 8.35 10.90 20.60
C TRP A 158 7.85 9.56 20.06
N ILE A 159 8.74 8.68 19.60
CA ILE A 159 8.39 7.34 19.09
C ILE A 159 7.67 6.53 20.17
N ASP A 160 8.25 6.44 21.36
CA ASP A 160 7.71 5.63 22.45
C ASP A 160 6.39 6.19 22.99
N SER A 161 6.18 7.51 22.93
CA SER A 161 4.90 8.12 23.30
C SER A 161 3.75 7.65 22.42
N TRP A 162 4.04 7.41 21.13
CA TRP A 162 3.07 6.84 20.21
C TRP A 162 2.90 5.34 20.45
N LEU A 163 4.00 4.58 20.55
CA LEU A 163 3.97 3.13 20.78
C LEU A 163 3.27 2.73 22.08
N GLN A 164 3.42 3.54 23.13
CA GLN A 164 2.79 3.31 24.42
C GLN A 164 1.47 4.08 24.59
N LEU A 165 1.02 4.80 23.56
CA LEU A 165 -0.20 5.62 23.61
C LEU A 165 -0.25 6.55 24.82
N ASP A 166 0.87 7.18 25.17
CA ASP A 166 0.93 8.13 26.28
C ASP A 166 -0.02 9.33 26.06
N ARG A 167 -0.37 9.56 24.78
CA ARG A 167 -1.25 10.64 24.30
C ARG A 167 -2.74 10.38 24.49
N VAL A 168 -3.11 9.21 24.99
CA VAL A 168 -4.49 8.71 25.00
C VAL A 168 -4.85 8.22 26.39
N ASP A 169 -6.09 8.45 26.80
CA ASP A 169 -6.67 7.70 27.91
C ASP A 169 -6.88 6.25 27.46
N ARG A 170 -6.02 5.35 27.94
CA ARG A 170 -6.05 3.93 27.58
C ARG A 170 -7.37 3.26 27.97
N ASN A 171 -7.97 3.62 29.11
CA ASN A 171 -9.22 3.00 29.54
C ASN A 171 -10.34 3.37 28.57
N LEU A 172 -10.38 4.62 28.13
CA LEU A 172 -11.37 5.10 27.17
C LEU A 172 -11.14 4.46 25.78
N PHE A 173 -9.88 4.39 25.34
CA PHE A 173 -9.53 3.81 24.05
C PHE A 173 -9.79 2.30 23.97
N GLU A 174 -9.47 1.53 25.01
CA GLU A 174 -9.66 0.07 25.04
C GLU A 174 -11.12 -0.33 25.26
N ASN A 175 -11.79 0.30 26.22
CA ASN A 175 -13.07 -0.21 26.72
C ASN A 175 -14.29 0.42 26.04
N GLN A 176 -14.21 1.70 25.68
CA GLN A 176 -15.35 2.45 25.14
C GLN A 176 -15.27 2.62 23.62
N ASN A 177 -14.07 2.89 23.10
CA ASN A 177 -13.88 3.27 21.69
C ASN A 177 -13.30 2.12 20.85
N LYS A 178 -13.99 0.98 20.79
CA LYS A 178 -13.55 -0.21 20.04
C LYS A 178 -13.68 -0.02 18.52
N MET A 179 -12.79 -0.65 17.74
CA MET A 179 -12.92 -0.71 16.28
C MET A 179 -14.17 -1.50 15.87
N ARG A 180 -14.84 -1.09 14.80
CA ARG A 180 -16.09 -1.70 14.34
C ARG A 180 -15.90 -3.13 13.84
N LEU A 181 -14.97 -3.35 12.92
CA LEU A 181 -14.69 -4.68 12.35
C LEU A 181 -13.80 -5.55 13.24
N PHE A 182 -12.95 -4.92 14.05
CA PHE A 182 -11.98 -5.62 14.91
C PHE A 182 -12.15 -5.24 16.39
N PRO A 183 -13.32 -5.54 17.00
CA PRO A 183 -13.63 -5.09 18.36
C PRO A 183 -12.69 -5.68 19.43
N ASN A 184 -12.02 -6.79 19.12
CA ASN A 184 -11.07 -7.48 20.00
C ASN A 184 -9.61 -7.31 19.55
N ALA A 185 -9.33 -6.42 18.58
CA ALA A 185 -7.95 -6.09 18.24
C ALA A 185 -7.24 -5.58 19.49
N ASN A 186 -6.08 -6.18 19.80
CA ASN A 186 -5.29 -5.74 20.94
C ASN A 186 -4.83 -4.29 20.73
N ILE A 187 -4.62 -3.57 21.84
CA ILE A 187 -4.22 -2.15 21.80
C ILE A 187 -2.99 -1.93 20.93
N LYS A 188 -2.02 -2.86 20.99
CA LYS A 188 -0.79 -2.83 20.21
C LYS A 188 -1.05 -2.80 18.70
N SER A 189 -1.97 -3.62 18.20
CA SER A 189 -2.34 -3.65 16.78
C SER A 189 -2.96 -2.33 16.35
N ARG A 190 -3.85 -1.78 17.18
CA ARG A 190 -4.51 -0.49 16.91
C ARG A 190 -3.50 0.66 16.89
N THR A 191 -2.55 0.65 17.83
CA THR A 191 -1.43 1.61 17.85
C THR A 191 -0.57 1.50 16.61
N TYR A 192 -0.27 0.28 16.15
CA TYR A 192 0.53 0.10 14.95
C TYR A 192 -0.17 0.58 13.69
N VAL A 193 -1.48 0.43 13.57
CA VAL A 193 -2.25 1.04 12.47
C VAL A 193 -2.16 2.56 12.52
N LEU A 194 -2.36 3.17 13.69
CA LEU A 194 -2.27 4.62 13.83
C LEU A 194 -0.86 5.14 13.51
N LEU A 195 0.17 4.47 14.02
CA LEU A 195 1.56 4.81 13.75
C LEU A 195 1.89 4.63 12.27
N PHE A 196 1.39 3.56 11.65
CA PHE A 196 1.53 3.32 10.21
C PHE A 196 0.91 4.47 9.41
N VAL A 197 -0.33 4.86 9.68
CA VAL A 197 -1.01 5.98 9.01
C VAL A 197 -0.22 7.28 9.16
N LEU A 198 0.26 7.60 10.38
CA LEU A 198 1.04 8.81 10.64
C LEU A 198 2.39 8.83 9.92
N ILE A 199 3.12 7.71 9.98
CA ILE A 199 4.41 7.57 9.32
C ILE A 199 4.23 7.69 7.81
N ILE A 200 3.24 7.01 7.27
CA ILE A 200 2.94 7.04 5.85
C ILE A 200 2.47 8.42 5.40
N ASP A 201 1.62 9.12 6.16
CA ASP A 201 1.24 10.49 5.79
C ASP A 201 2.46 11.42 5.72
N CYS A 202 3.45 11.22 6.60
CA CYS A 202 4.73 11.94 6.55
C CYS A 202 5.55 11.57 5.30
N PHE A 203 5.68 10.27 4.99
CA PHE A 203 6.36 9.80 3.79
C PHE A 203 5.67 10.31 2.52
N ASN A 204 4.34 10.20 2.44
CA ASN A 204 3.53 10.71 1.34
C ASN A 204 3.80 12.20 1.11
N PHE A 205 3.89 13.00 2.18
CA PHE A 205 4.21 14.43 2.06
C PHE A 205 5.59 14.67 1.44
N ILE A 206 6.61 13.94 1.90
CA ILE A 206 7.98 14.06 1.37
C ILE A 206 8.03 13.59 -0.09
N GLU A 207 7.44 12.44 -0.39
CA GLU A 207 7.38 11.88 -1.74
C GLU A 207 6.63 12.81 -2.69
N HIS A 208 5.55 13.45 -2.23
CA HIS A 208 4.85 14.47 -3.00
C HIS A 208 5.75 15.63 -3.42
N ILE A 209 6.58 16.12 -2.50
CA ILE A 209 7.55 17.18 -2.80
C ILE A 209 8.57 16.68 -3.82
N ILE A 210 9.08 15.46 -3.66
CA ILE A 210 10.04 14.86 -4.59
C ILE A 210 9.42 14.72 -5.99
N VAL A 211 8.23 14.15 -6.11
CA VAL A 211 7.53 13.99 -7.40
C VAL A 211 7.26 15.35 -8.03
N ALA A 212 6.80 16.34 -7.25
CA ALA A 212 6.57 17.69 -7.77
C ALA A 212 7.87 18.31 -8.32
N ILE A 213 8.98 18.19 -7.59
CA ILE A 213 10.29 18.66 -8.05
C ILE A 213 10.73 17.90 -9.31
N SER A 214 10.61 16.57 -9.34
CA SER A 214 10.96 15.75 -10.50
C SER A 214 10.15 16.11 -11.75
N VAL A 215 8.84 16.36 -11.59
CA VAL A 215 7.98 16.80 -12.70
C VAL A 215 8.39 18.19 -13.17
N LEU A 216 8.66 19.13 -12.25
CA LEU A 216 9.14 20.47 -12.61
C LEU A 216 10.47 20.43 -13.37
N ILE A 217 11.40 19.55 -12.96
CA ILE A 217 12.66 19.32 -13.68
C ILE A 217 12.37 18.75 -15.08
N GLY A 218 11.51 17.74 -15.20
CA GLY A 218 11.14 17.17 -16.49
C GLY A 218 10.49 18.20 -17.42
N MET A 219 9.61 19.04 -16.88
CA MET A 219 8.99 20.15 -17.60
C MET A 219 10.02 21.18 -18.07
N PHE A 220 11.04 21.48 -17.25
CA PHE A 220 12.11 22.39 -17.65
C PHE A 220 12.84 21.93 -18.92
N PHE A 221 12.94 20.63 -19.18
CA PHE A 221 13.54 20.08 -20.40
C PHE A 221 12.55 19.97 -21.56
N ILE A 222 11.34 19.48 -21.31
CA ILE A 222 10.36 19.19 -22.37
C ILE A 222 9.70 20.46 -22.91
N VAL A 223 9.41 21.44 -22.05
CA VAL A 223 8.66 22.65 -22.44
C VAL A 223 9.39 23.49 -23.48
N PRO A 224 10.71 23.78 -23.35
CA PRO A 224 11.44 24.51 -24.38
C PRO A 224 11.36 23.82 -25.74
N GLU A 225 11.47 22.49 -25.77
CA GLU A 225 11.39 21.71 -27.01
C GLU A 225 9.99 21.74 -27.63
N LEU A 226 8.92 21.61 -26.83
CA LEU A 226 7.56 21.76 -27.32
C LEU A 226 7.28 23.19 -27.81
N ALA A 227 7.84 24.19 -27.13
CA ALA A 227 7.65 25.60 -27.46
C ALA A 227 8.36 26.04 -28.75
N THR A 228 9.41 25.32 -29.18
CA THR A 228 10.13 25.60 -30.44
C THR A 228 9.47 24.98 -31.67
N THR A 229 8.51 24.07 -31.50
CA THR A 229 7.74 23.50 -32.62
C THR A 229 6.99 24.58 -33.40
N ASP A 230 6.94 24.49 -34.74
CA ASP A 230 6.30 25.52 -35.58
C ASP A 230 4.82 25.73 -35.24
N ILE A 231 4.12 24.66 -34.82
CA ILE A 231 2.72 24.68 -34.40
C ILE A 231 2.52 25.60 -33.19
N VAL A 232 3.37 25.46 -32.17
CA VAL A 232 3.28 26.25 -30.92
C VAL A 232 3.90 27.63 -31.11
N ARG A 233 5.04 27.73 -31.79
CA ARG A 233 5.77 29.00 -31.98
C ARG A 233 4.89 30.08 -32.63
N ASN A 234 4.12 29.68 -33.63
CA ASN A 234 3.36 30.59 -34.49
C ASN A 234 1.92 30.88 -33.98
N SER A 235 1.46 30.22 -32.91
CA SER A 235 0.08 30.37 -32.41
C SER A 235 0.03 30.68 -30.92
N LEU A 236 -0.53 31.85 -30.56
CA LEU A 236 -0.76 32.23 -29.17
C LEU A 236 -1.77 31.30 -28.47
N ILE A 237 -2.76 30.81 -29.22
CA ILE A 237 -3.74 29.83 -28.72
C ILE A 237 -3.02 28.54 -28.33
N MET A 238 -2.11 28.05 -29.17
CA MET A 238 -1.36 26.81 -28.88
C MET A 238 -0.42 26.97 -27.70
N LYS A 239 0.22 28.14 -27.51
CA LYS A 239 1.02 28.42 -26.30
C LYS A 239 0.16 28.38 -25.02
N PHE A 240 -1.04 28.93 -25.08
CA PHE A 240 -1.98 28.89 -23.96
C PHE A 240 -2.49 27.47 -23.69
N CYS A 241 -2.80 26.68 -24.73
CA CYS A 241 -3.14 25.27 -24.62
C CYS A 241 -2.01 24.46 -23.97
N LEU A 242 -0.76 24.66 -24.41
CA LEU A 242 0.42 24.01 -23.82
C LEU A 242 0.55 24.32 -22.32
N PHE A 243 0.32 25.57 -21.92
CA PHE A 243 0.35 25.95 -20.51
C PHE A 243 -0.75 25.27 -19.68
N ILE A 244 -1.98 25.22 -20.20
CA ILE A 244 -3.08 24.51 -19.53
C ILE A 244 -2.77 23.01 -19.41
N GLU A 245 -2.33 22.39 -20.50
CA GLU A 245 -2.01 20.96 -20.52
C GLU A 245 -0.85 20.61 -19.58
N LEU A 246 0.13 21.50 -19.43
CA LEU A 246 1.20 21.36 -18.46
C LEU A 246 0.65 21.28 -17.03
N ILE A 247 -0.25 22.20 -16.67
CA ILE A 247 -0.89 22.20 -15.34
C ILE A 247 -1.71 20.92 -15.15
N LEU A 248 -2.49 20.53 -16.16
CA LEU A 248 -3.29 19.30 -16.11
C LEU A 248 -2.41 18.05 -15.97
N PHE A 249 -1.30 17.98 -16.69
CA PHE A 249 -0.34 16.89 -16.60
C PHE A 249 0.25 16.80 -15.19
N LEU A 250 0.73 17.92 -14.62
CA LEU A 250 1.24 17.96 -13.25
C LEU A 250 0.19 17.46 -12.25
N VAL A 251 -1.04 17.95 -12.36
CA VAL A 251 -2.15 17.54 -11.50
C VAL A 251 -2.43 16.04 -11.63
N ASN A 252 -2.47 15.52 -12.85
CA ASN A 252 -2.76 14.10 -13.10
C ASN A 252 -1.63 13.18 -12.62
N VAL A 253 -0.36 13.56 -12.80
CA VAL A 253 0.78 12.79 -12.29
C VAL A 253 0.73 12.74 -10.76
N LEU A 254 0.48 13.88 -10.11
CA LEU A 254 0.32 13.93 -8.65
C LEU A 254 -0.88 13.11 -8.17
N GLN A 255 -1.99 13.12 -8.91
CA GLN A 255 -3.19 12.34 -8.60
C GLN A 255 -2.98 10.83 -8.79
N MET A 256 -2.32 10.41 -9.87
CA MET A 256 -1.95 9.01 -10.10
C MET A 256 -1.03 8.51 -8.99
N PHE A 257 -0.03 9.31 -8.62
CA PHE A 257 0.86 8.99 -7.51
C PHE A 257 0.07 8.85 -6.19
N GLN A 258 -0.87 9.76 -5.93
CA GLN A 258 -1.79 9.68 -4.79
C GLN A 258 -2.61 8.41 -4.78
N CYS A 259 -3.16 8.00 -5.91
CA CYS A 259 -3.92 6.77 -6.05
C CYS A 259 -3.04 5.53 -5.79
N ALA A 260 -1.83 5.49 -6.33
CA ALA A 260 -0.88 4.40 -6.12
C ALA A 260 -0.47 4.29 -4.64
N MET A 261 -0.16 5.42 -4.00
CA MET A 261 0.15 5.45 -2.58
C MET A 261 -1.04 5.05 -1.73
N LEU A 262 -2.23 5.58 -2.03
CA LEU A 262 -3.45 5.20 -1.35
C LEU A 262 -3.66 3.69 -1.47
N LEU A 263 -3.54 3.11 -2.66
CA LEU A 263 -3.69 1.67 -2.90
C LEU A 263 -2.72 0.84 -2.05
N SER A 264 -1.42 1.15 -2.13
CA SER A 264 -0.37 0.44 -1.37
C SER A 264 -0.60 0.50 0.14
N CYS A 265 -0.96 1.68 0.65
CA CYS A 265 -1.24 1.88 2.06
C CYS A 265 -2.53 1.19 2.49
N SER A 266 -3.48 1.08 1.57
CA SER A 266 -4.77 0.45 1.80
C SER A 266 -4.70 -1.06 1.88
N VAL A 267 -3.76 -1.67 1.16
CA VAL A 267 -3.39 -3.08 1.34
C VAL A 267 -2.66 -3.28 2.67
N SER A 268 -1.74 -2.37 2.99
CA SER A 268 -0.84 -2.50 4.13
C SER A 268 -1.51 -2.26 5.50
N ALA A 269 -2.53 -1.39 5.58
CA ALA A 269 -3.20 -1.08 6.85
C ALA A 269 -4.01 -2.27 7.42
N PRO A 270 -4.87 -2.96 6.64
CA PRO A 270 -5.51 -4.21 7.08
C PRO A 270 -4.50 -5.30 7.41
N TYR A 271 -3.41 -5.43 6.64
CA TYR A 271 -2.32 -6.36 6.94
C TYR A 271 -1.82 -6.20 8.39
N GLN A 272 -1.56 -4.97 8.83
CA GLN A 272 -1.09 -4.72 10.19
C GLN A 272 -2.09 -5.22 11.25
N VAL A 273 -3.39 -5.09 11.01
CA VAL A 273 -4.41 -5.60 11.94
C VAL A 273 -4.45 -7.12 11.93
N PHE A 274 -4.52 -7.73 10.73
CA PHE A 274 -4.59 -9.18 10.57
C PHE A 274 -3.36 -9.86 11.13
N HIS A 275 -2.16 -9.49 10.67
CA HIS A 275 -0.90 -10.09 11.08
C HIS A 275 -0.72 -10.03 12.60
N ASN A 276 -0.89 -8.85 13.21
CA ASN A 276 -0.66 -8.71 14.66
C ASN A 276 -1.70 -9.47 15.49
N THR A 277 -2.95 -9.52 15.04
CA THR A 277 -4.00 -10.28 15.74
C THR A 277 -3.77 -11.78 15.60
N LEU A 278 -3.49 -12.28 14.38
CA LEU A 278 -3.19 -13.68 14.13
C LEU A 278 -1.94 -14.15 14.86
N LYS A 279 -0.86 -13.36 14.85
CA LYS A 279 0.37 -13.64 15.59
C LYS A 279 0.10 -13.78 17.08
N HIS A 280 -0.70 -12.89 17.66
CA HIS A 280 -1.09 -12.97 19.07
C HIS A 280 -1.90 -14.23 19.38
N LEU A 281 -2.88 -14.58 18.53
CA LEU A 281 -3.66 -15.81 18.67
C LEU A 281 -2.79 -17.07 18.56
N ASN A 282 -1.88 -17.10 17.58
CA ASN A 282 -0.94 -18.20 17.38
C ASN A 282 0.01 -18.37 18.56
N GLN A 283 0.52 -17.27 19.14
CA GLN A 283 1.37 -17.31 20.34
C GLN A 283 0.62 -17.86 21.55
N LYS A 284 -0.62 -17.43 21.77
CA LYS A 284 -1.47 -17.96 22.84
C LYS A 284 -1.76 -19.44 22.65
N PHE A 285 -2.11 -19.85 21.44
CA PHE A 285 -2.37 -21.24 21.11
C PHE A 285 -1.12 -22.11 21.31
N TYR A 286 0.04 -21.65 20.84
CA TYR A 286 1.32 -22.31 21.06
C TYR A 286 1.64 -22.46 22.55
N ALA A 287 1.47 -21.42 23.36
CA ALA A 287 1.71 -21.48 24.79
C ALA A 287 0.83 -22.52 25.49
N ILE A 288 -0.45 -22.64 25.11
CA ILE A 288 -1.35 -23.68 25.63
C ILE A 288 -0.87 -25.06 25.19
N SER A 289 -0.57 -25.24 23.89
CA SER A 289 -0.10 -26.51 23.35
C SER A 289 1.19 -26.98 23.99
N GLU A 290 2.13 -26.07 24.25
CA GLU A 290 3.43 -26.38 24.86
C GLU A 290 3.30 -26.69 26.35
N ASN A 291 2.49 -25.93 27.08
CA ASN A 291 2.20 -26.22 28.48
C ASN A 291 1.57 -27.60 28.65
N SER A 292 0.64 -27.99 27.78
CA SER A 292 0.10 -29.34 27.85
C SER A 292 1.06 -30.42 27.40
N ARG A 293 1.94 -30.18 26.40
CA ARG A 293 3.04 -31.11 26.07
C ARG A 293 3.92 -31.41 27.28
N ASN A 294 4.13 -30.42 28.13
CA ASN A 294 4.87 -30.55 29.39
C ASN A 294 4.03 -31.17 30.53
N GLY A 295 2.92 -31.85 30.22
CA GLY A 295 2.12 -32.63 31.17
C GLY A 295 1.10 -31.82 31.97
N LYS A 296 0.92 -30.52 31.71
CA LYS A 296 -0.11 -29.73 32.39
C LYS A 296 -1.50 -30.02 31.80
N PRO A 297 -2.49 -30.45 32.61
CA PRO A 297 -3.84 -30.67 32.12
C PRO A 297 -4.49 -29.36 31.66
N ILE A 298 -5.36 -29.45 30.66
CA ILE A 298 -6.12 -28.30 30.16
C ILE A 298 -7.23 -27.97 31.16
N GLY A 299 -7.07 -26.86 31.88
CA GLY A 299 -8.06 -26.37 32.83
C GLY A 299 -9.22 -25.61 32.16
N ALA A 300 -10.12 -25.10 32.99
CA ALA A 300 -11.27 -24.32 32.52
C ALA A 300 -10.86 -23.00 31.85
N ASN A 301 -9.80 -22.35 32.34
CA ASN A 301 -9.30 -21.10 31.79
C ASN A 301 -8.69 -21.31 30.39
N GLU A 302 -7.85 -22.34 30.24
CA GLU A 302 -7.28 -22.73 28.95
C GLU A 302 -8.38 -23.12 27.95
N LEU A 303 -9.43 -23.78 28.42
CA LEU A 303 -10.58 -24.13 27.58
C LEU A 303 -11.35 -22.89 27.10
N MET A 304 -11.54 -21.88 27.96
CA MET A 304 -12.13 -20.60 27.55
C MET A 304 -11.23 -19.86 26.55
N GLU A 305 -9.92 -19.86 26.78
CA GLU A 305 -8.92 -19.28 25.90
C GLU A 305 -8.94 -19.95 24.51
N LEU A 306 -8.99 -21.28 24.46
CA LEU A 306 -9.14 -22.05 23.22
C LEU A 306 -10.44 -21.72 22.48
N ARG A 307 -11.57 -21.59 23.19
CA ARG A 307 -12.83 -21.14 22.58
C ARG A 307 -12.72 -19.75 21.97
N PHE A 308 -12.05 -18.84 22.68
CA PHE A 308 -11.80 -17.50 22.20
C PHE A 308 -10.92 -17.51 20.94
N ILE A 309 -9.80 -18.24 20.96
CA ILE A 309 -8.88 -18.37 19.83
C ILE A 309 -9.62 -18.91 18.61
N TYR A 310 -10.35 -20.02 18.74
CA TYR A 310 -11.13 -20.60 17.65
C TYR A 310 -12.13 -19.60 17.07
N ARG A 311 -12.88 -18.89 17.92
CA ARG A 311 -13.87 -17.91 17.46
C ARG A 311 -13.22 -16.73 16.74
N GLN A 312 -12.14 -16.18 17.30
CA GLN A 312 -11.45 -15.04 16.69
C GLN A 312 -10.78 -15.42 15.38
N HIS A 313 -10.14 -16.60 15.32
CA HIS A 313 -9.50 -17.10 14.10
C HIS A 313 -10.52 -17.22 12.96
N ASN A 314 -11.68 -17.87 13.20
CA ASN A 314 -12.74 -17.97 12.18
C ASN A 314 -13.29 -16.59 11.74
N ILE A 315 -13.44 -15.63 12.67
CA ILE A 315 -13.88 -14.26 12.33
C ILE A 315 -12.84 -13.57 11.43
N LEU A 316 -11.55 -13.70 11.74
CA LEU A 316 -10.49 -13.11 10.93
C LEU A 316 -10.43 -13.73 9.54
N CYS A 317 -10.52 -15.06 9.43
CA CYS A 317 -10.58 -15.76 8.15
C CYS A 317 -11.81 -15.33 7.33
N TYR A 318 -12.97 -15.15 7.97
CA TYR A 318 -14.15 -14.64 7.30
C TYR A 318 -13.92 -13.23 6.73
N TYR A 319 -13.35 -12.33 7.53
CA TYR A 319 -13.05 -10.97 7.05
C TYR A 319 -12.02 -10.97 5.93
N GLU A 320 -10.99 -11.80 6.00
CA GLU A 320 -9.99 -11.93 4.92
C GLU A 320 -10.64 -12.38 3.60
N ILE A 321 -11.48 -13.42 3.64
CA ILE A 321 -12.17 -13.91 2.43
C ILE A 321 -13.18 -12.89 1.93
N PHE A 322 -13.92 -12.23 2.83
CA PHE A 322 -14.93 -11.25 2.47
C PHE A 322 -14.31 -10.02 1.82
N THR A 323 -13.25 -9.46 2.42
CA THR A 323 -12.57 -8.28 1.87
C THR A 323 -11.88 -8.59 0.54
N ASP A 324 -11.32 -9.79 0.41
CA ASP A 324 -10.73 -10.25 -0.83
C ASP A 324 -11.77 -10.25 -1.95
N LYS A 325 -12.91 -10.91 -1.73
CA LYS A 325 -13.98 -11.00 -2.74
C LYS A 325 -14.61 -9.66 -3.09
N ASP A 326 -14.78 -8.77 -2.12
CA ASP A 326 -15.52 -7.51 -2.29
C ASP A 326 -14.68 -6.41 -2.95
N ALA A 327 -13.37 -6.35 -2.64
CA ALA A 327 -12.54 -5.22 -3.04
C ALA A 327 -11.19 -5.64 -3.64
N TRP A 328 -10.47 -6.57 -3.00
CA TRP A 328 -9.05 -6.74 -3.31
C TRP A 328 -8.77 -7.66 -4.48
N SER A 329 -9.53 -8.73 -4.66
CA SER A 329 -9.25 -9.76 -5.65
C SER A 329 -9.15 -9.17 -7.06
N GLN A 330 -10.14 -8.37 -7.46
CA GLN A 330 -10.14 -7.68 -8.76
C GLN A 330 -9.11 -6.55 -8.82
N ALA A 331 -8.97 -5.75 -7.76
CA ALA A 331 -8.01 -4.65 -7.74
C ALA A 331 -6.56 -5.14 -7.88
N LEU A 332 -6.19 -6.20 -7.15
CA LEU A 332 -4.88 -6.84 -7.22
C LEU A 332 -4.66 -7.53 -8.57
N TYR A 333 -5.70 -8.10 -9.17
CA TYR A 333 -5.64 -8.65 -10.52
C TYR A 333 -5.33 -7.57 -11.57
N TYR A 334 -6.10 -6.48 -11.59
CA TYR A 334 -5.83 -5.36 -12.50
C TYR A 334 -4.47 -4.73 -12.24
N TYR A 335 -4.11 -4.55 -10.97
CA TYR A 335 -2.81 -4.03 -10.62
C TYR A 335 -1.68 -4.93 -11.14
N ALA A 336 -1.76 -6.26 -10.98
CA ALA A 336 -0.76 -7.18 -11.51
C ALA A 336 -0.73 -7.16 -13.05
N LEU A 337 -1.89 -7.17 -13.71
CA LEU A 337 -2.03 -7.17 -15.17
C LEU A 337 -1.43 -5.91 -15.80
N VAL A 338 -1.53 -4.77 -15.13
CA VAL A 338 -0.98 -3.49 -15.61
C VAL A 338 0.47 -3.30 -15.16
N SER A 339 0.78 -3.59 -13.90
CA SER A 339 2.09 -3.35 -13.29
C SER A 339 3.19 -4.22 -13.92
N ILE A 340 2.91 -5.50 -14.19
CA ILE A 340 3.91 -6.42 -14.78
C ILE A 340 4.39 -5.93 -16.16
N PRO A 341 3.51 -5.68 -17.15
CA PRO A 341 3.93 -5.15 -18.45
C PRO A 341 4.64 -3.81 -18.37
N ILE A 342 4.20 -2.89 -17.49
CA ILE A 342 4.87 -1.61 -17.27
C ILE A 342 6.32 -1.83 -16.88
N ASN A 343 6.53 -2.61 -15.83
CA ASN A 343 7.84 -2.82 -15.26
C ASN A 343 8.78 -3.55 -16.24
N VAL A 344 8.25 -4.55 -16.96
CA VAL A 344 8.99 -5.25 -18.02
C VAL A 344 9.41 -4.29 -19.13
N THR A 345 8.50 -3.43 -19.60
CA THR A 345 8.80 -2.50 -20.71
C THR A 345 9.84 -1.48 -20.28
N LEU A 346 9.72 -0.90 -19.08
CA LEU A 346 10.71 0.04 -18.55
C LEU A 346 12.11 -0.61 -18.44
N MET A 347 12.16 -1.88 -18.00
CA MET A 347 13.41 -2.65 -17.98
C MET A 347 13.95 -2.90 -19.39
N CYS A 348 13.11 -3.21 -20.37
CA CYS A 348 13.54 -3.39 -21.76
C CYS A 348 14.12 -2.07 -22.33
N ILE A 349 13.44 -0.95 -22.12
CA ILE A 349 13.92 0.38 -22.53
C ILE A 349 15.28 0.68 -21.89
N LEU A 350 15.44 0.42 -20.60
CA LEU A 350 16.71 0.63 -19.88
C LEU A 350 17.89 -0.21 -20.38
N ILE A 351 17.60 -1.36 -20.99
CA ILE A 351 18.62 -2.31 -21.48
C ILE A 351 18.94 -2.07 -22.96
N VAL A 352 17.91 -1.81 -23.77
CA VAL A 352 18.02 -1.78 -25.24
C VAL A 352 18.29 -0.37 -25.76
N GLU A 353 17.66 0.66 -25.19
CA GLU A 353 17.78 2.02 -25.71
C GLU A 353 19.06 2.72 -25.20
N ASP A 354 19.73 3.44 -26.10
CA ASP A 354 20.85 4.32 -25.74
C ASP A 354 20.33 5.63 -25.14
N LEU A 355 19.91 5.57 -23.88
CA LEU A 355 19.37 6.71 -23.16
C LEU A 355 20.47 7.63 -22.64
N PRO A 356 20.29 8.97 -22.70
CA PRO A 356 21.19 9.89 -22.02
C PRO A 356 21.22 9.59 -20.52
N LEU A 357 22.38 9.81 -19.88
CA LEU A 357 22.65 9.42 -18.49
C LEU A 357 21.53 9.87 -17.51
N GLN A 358 21.01 11.08 -17.70
CA GLN A 358 19.94 11.66 -16.89
C GLN A 358 18.62 10.87 -17.01
N ALA A 359 18.23 10.52 -18.24
CA ALA A 359 17.04 9.72 -18.50
C ALA A 359 17.22 8.30 -17.95
N ARG A 360 18.41 7.71 -18.09
CA ARG A 360 18.70 6.38 -17.52
C ARG A 360 18.50 6.34 -16.01
N PHE A 361 18.98 7.35 -15.27
CA PHE A 361 18.75 7.43 -13.82
C PHE A 361 17.27 7.61 -13.48
N LEU A 362 16.54 8.43 -14.24
CA LEU A 362 15.10 8.62 -14.04
C LEU A 362 14.34 7.31 -14.24
N PHE A 363 14.56 6.62 -15.36
CA PHE A 363 13.89 5.35 -15.65
C PHE A 363 14.26 4.27 -14.63
N LEU A 364 15.51 4.20 -14.19
CA LEU A 364 15.93 3.27 -13.13
C LEU A 364 15.20 3.56 -11.82
N ALA A 365 15.10 4.84 -11.43
CA ALA A 365 14.39 5.24 -10.23
C ALA A 365 12.89 4.90 -10.31
N VAL A 366 12.23 5.21 -11.43
CA VAL A 366 10.81 4.89 -11.65
C VAL A 366 10.58 3.38 -11.60
N THR A 367 11.42 2.60 -12.27
CA THR A 367 11.35 1.13 -12.31
C THR A 367 11.53 0.54 -10.90
N ALA A 368 12.52 1.01 -10.15
CA ALA A 368 12.77 0.57 -8.79
C ALA A 368 11.62 0.91 -7.84
N VAL A 369 11.11 2.16 -7.89
CA VAL A 369 9.97 2.60 -7.07
C VAL A 369 8.73 1.79 -7.42
N HIS A 370 8.44 1.61 -8.71
CA HIS A 370 7.28 0.84 -9.16
C HIS A 370 7.38 -0.64 -8.75
N GLY A 371 8.55 -1.26 -8.91
CA GLY A 371 8.80 -2.64 -8.46
C GLY A 371 8.66 -2.82 -6.96
N LEU A 372 9.21 -1.91 -6.15
CA LEU A 372 9.11 -1.95 -4.68
C LEU A 372 7.68 -1.73 -4.20
N THR A 373 6.97 -0.75 -4.78
CA THR A 373 5.58 -0.43 -4.41
C THR A 373 4.61 -1.54 -4.80
N GLY A 374 4.92 -2.37 -5.80
CA GLY A 374 4.15 -3.58 -6.12
C GLY A 374 4.52 -4.78 -5.25
N LEU A 375 5.81 -5.03 -5.03
CA LEU A 375 6.28 -6.22 -4.31
C LEU A 375 5.91 -6.19 -2.82
N ILE A 376 6.05 -5.03 -2.14
CA ILE A 376 5.83 -4.94 -0.69
C ILE A 376 4.38 -5.29 -0.30
N PRO A 377 3.33 -4.72 -0.94
CA PRO A 377 1.94 -5.09 -0.63
C PRO A 377 1.66 -6.57 -0.87
N PHE A 378 2.21 -7.16 -1.94
CA PHE A 378 2.03 -8.58 -2.20
C PHE A 378 2.72 -9.46 -1.15
N MET A 379 3.96 -9.14 -0.78
CA MET A 379 4.68 -9.88 0.26
C MET A 379 3.98 -9.79 1.61
N THR A 380 3.38 -8.64 1.94
CA THR A 380 2.63 -8.49 3.19
C THR A 380 1.34 -9.32 3.17
N LEU A 381 0.58 -9.34 2.07
CA LEU A 381 -0.61 -10.18 1.97
C LEU A 381 -0.29 -11.69 2.01
N ALA A 382 0.80 -12.12 1.38
CA ALA A 382 1.26 -13.50 1.47
C ALA A 382 1.61 -13.91 2.91
N ASP A 383 2.17 -12.99 3.70
CA ASP A 383 2.47 -13.22 5.10
C ASP A 383 1.20 -13.33 5.97
N VAL A 384 0.10 -12.63 5.64
CA VAL A 384 -1.20 -12.85 6.30
C VAL A 384 -1.65 -14.29 6.11
N SER A 385 -1.64 -14.77 4.87
CA SER A 385 -2.03 -16.14 4.55
C SER A 385 -1.15 -17.16 5.30
N SER A 386 0.16 -16.93 5.34
CA SER A 386 1.10 -17.73 6.14
C SER A 386 0.72 -17.75 7.62
N ALA A 387 0.48 -16.57 8.21
CA ALA A 387 0.09 -16.44 9.61
C ALA A 387 -1.27 -17.10 9.93
N CYS A 388 -2.23 -17.03 9.02
CA CYS A 388 -3.54 -17.69 9.12
C CYS A 388 -3.41 -19.20 9.22
N HIS A 389 -2.53 -19.80 8.41
CA HIS A 389 -2.35 -21.25 8.36
C HIS A 389 -1.42 -21.80 9.43
N LYS A 390 -0.56 -20.98 10.04
CA LYS A 390 0.44 -21.42 11.04
C LYS A 390 -0.14 -22.16 12.24
N ILE A 391 -1.39 -21.87 12.62
CA ILE A 391 -2.04 -22.54 13.77
C ILE A 391 -2.14 -24.06 13.57
N LYS A 392 -2.26 -24.53 12.32
CA LYS A 392 -2.46 -25.96 12.00
C LYS A 392 -1.30 -26.83 12.47
N ASP A 393 -0.09 -26.28 12.53
CA ASP A 393 1.12 -27.02 12.92
C ASP A 393 1.07 -27.45 14.40
N TYR A 394 0.26 -26.76 15.19
CA TYR A 394 0.10 -27.00 16.62
C TYR A 394 -1.18 -27.78 16.97
N ILE A 395 -2.17 -27.85 16.05
CA ILE A 395 -3.46 -28.49 16.33
C ILE A 395 -3.32 -29.99 16.66
N PRO A 396 -2.53 -30.81 15.93
CA PRO A 396 -2.40 -32.24 16.23
C PRO A 396 -1.94 -32.53 17.67
N ALA A 397 -0.98 -31.76 18.17
CA ALA A 397 -0.49 -31.90 19.54
C ALA A 397 -1.57 -31.62 20.57
N MET A 398 -2.37 -30.58 20.32
CA MET A 398 -3.46 -30.16 21.19
C MET A 398 -4.64 -31.16 21.17
N GLN A 399 -4.94 -31.77 20.01
CA GLN A 399 -5.99 -32.79 19.86
C GLN A 399 -5.73 -34.06 20.69
N ILE A 400 -4.47 -34.49 20.80
CA ILE A 400 -4.07 -35.64 21.62
C ILE A 400 -4.35 -35.37 23.11
N GLN A 401 -4.39 -34.12 23.52
CA GLN A 401 -4.53 -33.73 24.93
C GLN A 401 -5.98 -33.40 25.31
N LEU A 402 -6.83 -33.06 24.34
CA LEU A 402 -8.28 -32.95 24.52
C LEU A 402 -8.98 -34.33 24.54
N ASN A 403 -8.45 -35.31 25.26
CA ASN A 403 -8.98 -36.68 25.29
C ASN A 403 -10.11 -36.92 26.30
N CYS A 404 -10.39 -35.99 27.21
CA CYS A 404 -11.51 -36.13 28.15
C CYS A 404 -12.86 -35.83 27.48
N LEU A 405 -13.92 -36.56 27.86
CA LEU A 405 -15.31 -36.38 27.40
C LEU A 405 -15.80 -34.92 27.47
N ILE A 406 -15.34 -34.16 28.48
CA ILE A 406 -15.69 -32.75 28.71
C ILE A 406 -15.15 -31.83 27.60
N HIS A 407 -14.08 -32.26 26.89
CA HIS A 407 -13.40 -31.47 25.86
C HIS A 407 -13.79 -31.84 24.42
N LEU A 408 -14.63 -32.87 24.24
CA LEU A 408 -14.97 -33.44 22.92
C LEU A 408 -15.46 -32.38 21.93
N ARG A 409 -16.32 -31.45 22.37
CA ARG A 409 -16.84 -30.38 21.51
C ARG A 409 -15.74 -29.44 20.99
N MET A 410 -14.72 -29.17 21.80
CA MET A 410 -13.60 -28.33 21.37
C MET A 410 -12.66 -29.09 20.45
N LYS A 411 -12.44 -30.38 20.72
CA LYS A 411 -11.67 -31.25 19.84
C LYS A 411 -12.26 -31.28 18.43
N LEU A 412 -13.55 -31.61 18.31
CA LEU A 412 -14.26 -31.63 17.02
C LEU A 412 -14.18 -30.30 16.25
N LYS A 413 -14.24 -29.16 16.95
CA LYS A 413 -14.10 -27.85 16.32
C LYS A 413 -12.70 -27.62 15.74
N TYR A 414 -11.67 -28.04 16.45
CA TYR A 414 -10.29 -27.91 15.98
C TYR A 414 -9.93 -28.98 14.94
N ASP A 415 -10.56 -30.16 14.98
CA ASP A 415 -10.50 -31.16 13.92
C ASP A 415 -11.04 -30.58 12.60
N ASP A 416 -12.24 -30.00 12.63
CA ASP A 416 -12.83 -29.28 11.49
C ASP A 416 -11.93 -28.13 11.00
N LEU A 417 -11.38 -27.33 11.91
CA LEU A 417 -10.47 -26.25 11.54
C LEU A 417 -9.20 -26.78 10.87
N TYR A 418 -8.62 -27.86 11.40
CA TYR A 418 -7.42 -28.48 10.86
C TYR A 418 -7.66 -29.02 9.46
N GLU A 419 -8.77 -29.72 9.25
CA GLU A 419 -9.18 -30.23 7.94
C GLU A 419 -9.34 -29.10 6.92
N ARG A 420 -10.04 -28.02 7.31
CA ARG A 420 -10.18 -26.82 6.46
C ARG A 420 -8.84 -26.16 6.10
N LEU A 421 -7.88 -26.10 7.03
CA LEU A 421 -6.57 -25.48 6.79
C LEU A 421 -5.60 -26.36 5.98
N MET A 422 -5.78 -27.68 6.04
CA MET A 422 -4.94 -28.64 5.33
C MET A 422 -5.45 -28.93 3.92
N PHE A 423 -6.75 -29.21 3.79
CA PHE A 423 -7.37 -29.72 2.56
C PHE A 423 -8.39 -28.77 1.95
N GLY A 424 -8.91 -27.82 2.73
CA GLY A 424 -9.83 -26.80 2.23
C GLY A 424 -9.16 -25.78 1.31
N LYS A 425 -9.99 -24.93 0.70
CA LYS A 425 -9.51 -23.77 -0.06
C LYS A 425 -8.62 -22.90 0.83
N LYS A 426 -7.48 -22.45 0.30
CA LYS A 426 -6.56 -21.59 1.04
C LYS A 426 -7.26 -20.30 1.47
N ILE A 427 -7.06 -19.96 2.73
CA ILE A 427 -7.50 -18.69 3.31
C ILE A 427 -6.41 -17.68 3.01
N ALA A 428 -6.57 -16.98 1.90
CA ALA A 428 -5.63 -15.99 1.39
C ALA A 428 -6.37 -14.94 0.58
N PHE A 429 -5.75 -13.78 0.41
CA PHE A 429 -6.09 -12.87 -0.68
C PHE A 429 -5.80 -13.54 -2.03
N THR A 430 -6.45 -13.07 -3.09
CA THR A 430 -6.33 -13.66 -4.43
C THR A 430 -5.98 -12.62 -5.48
N PHE A 431 -5.36 -13.07 -6.58
CA PHE A 431 -5.11 -12.28 -7.78
C PHE A 431 -6.26 -12.45 -8.78
N GLY A 432 -7.50 -12.23 -8.36
CA GLY A 432 -8.66 -12.51 -9.21
C GLY A 432 -8.65 -13.97 -9.66
N TYR A 433 -8.58 -14.17 -10.97
CA TYR A 433 -8.54 -15.49 -11.59
C TYR A 433 -7.14 -16.13 -11.65
N LEU A 434 -6.06 -15.41 -11.31
CA LEU A 434 -4.69 -15.92 -11.40
C LEU A 434 -4.32 -16.85 -10.23
N GLY A 435 -5.04 -16.79 -9.11
CA GLY A 435 -4.87 -17.72 -7.98
C GLY A 435 -4.61 -17.04 -6.63
N ASP A 436 -4.18 -17.86 -5.65
CA ASP A 436 -4.05 -17.44 -4.26
C ASP A 436 -2.71 -16.72 -4.01
N LEU A 437 -2.77 -15.57 -3.33
CA LEU A 437 -1.64 -14.74 -2.97
C LEU A 437 -0.92 -15.31 -1.75
N THR A 438 -0.10 -16.33 -2.03
CA THR A 438 0.77 -17.03 -1.08
C THR A 438 2.23 -16.89 -1.51
N TYR A 439 3.21 -17.22 -0.67
CA TYR A 439 4.62 -17.21 -1.12
C TYR A 439 4.87 -18.08 -2.35
N ARG A 440 4.15 -19.21 -2.46
CA ARG A 440 4.19 -20.04 -3.67
C ARG A 440 3.58 -19.32 -4.86
N GLY A 441 2.41 -18.71 -4.71
CA GLY A 441 1.77 -17.94 -5.78
C GLY A 441 2.61 -16.75 -6.24
N LEU A 442 3.30 -16.07 -5.31
CA LEU A 442 4.24 -15.00 -5.64
C LEU A 442 5.47 -15.51 -6.39
N PHE A 443 6.00 -16.68 -6.03
CA PHE A 443 7.07 -17.31 -6.78
C PHE A 443 6.63 -17.68 -8.21
N GLU A 444 5.44 -18.24 -8.37
CA GLU A 444 4.85 -18.55 -9.68
C GLU A 444 4.63 -17.27 -10.52
N ALA A 445 4.13 -16.20 -9.91
CA ALA A 445 3.98 -14.90 -10.56
C ALA A 445 5.33 -14.28 -10.96
N PHE A 446 6.38 -14.46 -10.14
CA PHE A 446 7.74 -14.03 -10.48
C PHE A 446 8.31 -14.79 -11.68
N LEU A 447 8.06 -16.09 -11.79
CA LEU A 447 8.43 -16.86 -12.99
C LEU A 447 7.66 -16.35 -14.23
N GLY A 448 6.37 -16.05 -14.07
CA GLY A 448 5.57 -15.42 -15.12
C GLY A 448 6.13 -14.06 -15.56
N TYR A 449 6.58 -13.24 -14.61
CA TYR A 449 7.26 -11.97 -14.88
C TYR A 449 8.53 -12.16 -15.70
N ILE A 450 9.38 -13.15 -15.35
CA ILE A 450 10.60 -13.47 -16.11
C ILE A 450 10.25 -13.89 -17.55
N ALA A 451 9.23 -14.74 -17.71
CA ALA A 451 8.80 -15.17 -19.04
C ALA A 451 8.28 -13.99 -19.88
N ALA A 452 7.46 -13.11 -19.30
CA ALA A 452 6.98 -11.90 -19.95
C ALA A 452 8.13 -10.96 -20.34
N PHE A 453 9.15 -10.84 -19.48
CA PHE A 453 10.36 -10.07 -19.75
C PHE A 453 11.08 -10.56 -21.00
N PHE A 454 11.41 -11.85 -21.08
CA PHE A 454 12.11 -12.39 -22.26
C PHE A 454 11.26 -12.31 -23.53
N LEU A 455 9.94 -12.49 -23.43
CA LEU A 455 9.04 -12.38 -24.58
C LEU A 455 9.03 -10.94 -25.13
N ILE A 456 8.81 -9.93 -24.28
CA ILE A 456 8.77 -8.52 -24.68
C ILE A 456 10.14 -8.06 -25.17
N MET A 457 11.21 -8.44 -24.48
CA MET A 457 12.58 -8.15 -24.91
C MET A 457 12.87 -8.75 -26.30
N GLY A 458 12.41 -9.97 -26.56
CA GLY A 458 12.56 -10.61 -27.88
C GLY A 458 11.85 -9.85 -29.01
N PHE A 459 10.66 -9.28 -28.74
CA PHE A 459 9.99 -8.38 -29.69
C PHE A 459 10.78 -7.08 -29.89
N TYR A 460 11.23 -6.46 -28.80
CA TYR A 460 12.01 -5.21 -28.83
C TYR A 460 13.30 -5.35 -29.65
N MET A 461 14.05 -6.43 -29.44
CA MET A 461 15.29 -6.71 -30.17
C MET A 461 15.05 -6.95 -31.67
N ARG A 462 13.91 -7.55 -32.03
CA ARG A 462 13.56 -7.79 -33.44
C ARG A 462 13.20 -6.49 -34.15
N GLU A 463 12.47 -5.59 -33.50
CA GLU A 463 12.09 -4.29 -34.06
C GLU A 463 13.30 -3.37 -34.25
N HIS A 464 14.33 -3.44 -33.39
CA HIS A 464 15.60 -2.74 -33.60
C HIS A 464 16.48 -3.32 -34.72
N SER A 465 16.25 -4.57 -35.11
CA SER A 465 17.01 -5.22 -36.18
C SER A 465 16.45 -4.98 -37.59
N THR A 466 15.25 -4.38 -37.68
CA THR A 466 14.55 -4.00 -38.91
C THR A 466 14.61 -2.50 -39.12
#